data_AF-I6Z9A0-F1
#
_entry.id   AF-I6Z9A0-F1
#
_cell.length_a   1.000
_cell.length_b   1.000
_cell.length_c   1.000
_cell.angle_alpha   90.00
_cell.angle_beta   90.00
_cell.angle_gamma   90.00
#
_symmetry.space_group_name_H-M   'P 1'
#
loop_
_entity.id
_entity.type
_entity.pdbx_description
1 polymer ?
#
loop_
_entity_poly.entity_id
_entity_poly.type
_entity_poly.pdbx_seq_one_letter_code
_entity_poly.pdbx_strand_id
1 'polypeptide(L)'
;MKYIEIKAPAKINIGLRILSKRSDGYHNLHTLFYPVYDLYDEIIIERRNEFEFYADKEELNSEDNLIVRAAELLADYSRKKIGAKIVLKKKYRWEPDSAAAALTPRLF
;
A
#
# COMPACT_ATOMS: atom_id res chain seq x y z
N MET A 1 -17.16 -14.42 13.09
CA MET A 1 -16.32 -14.42 11.87
C MET A 1 -14.86 -14.27 12.26
N LYS A 2 -13.94 -14.93 11.54
CA LYS A 2 -12.50 -14.88 11.81
C LYS A 2 -11.85 -13.90 10.83
N TYR A 3 -11.27 -12.82 11.35
CA TYR A 3 -10.50 -11.84 10.60
C TYR A 3 -9.09 -11.74 11.17
N ILE A 4 -8.18 -11.17 10.39
CA ILE A 4 -6.87 -10.73 10.87
C ILE A 4 -6.76 -9.22 10.69
N GLU A 5 -6.01 -8.59 11.58
CA GLU A 5 -5.67 -7.18 11.51
C GLU A 5 -4.16 -7.04 11.38
N ILE A 6 -3.75 -6.22 10.42
CA ILE A 6 -2.34 -6.00 10.07
C ILE A 6 -2.06 -4.50 10.12
N LYS A 7 -0.96 -4.13 10.76
CA LYS A 7 -0.43 -2.76 10.69
C LYS A 7 0.45 -2.62 9.46
N ALA A 8 0.19 -1.58 8.66
CA ALA A 8 1.00 -1.21 7.51
C ALA A 8 1.80 0.06 7.86
N PRO A 9 3.02 -0.09 8.41
CA PRO A 9 3.80 1.05 8.91
C PRO A 9 4.29 1.94 7.78
N ALA A 10 4.29 3.24 8.05
CA ALA A 10 4.96 4.25 7.25
C ALA A 10 6.48 4.05 7.29
N LYS A 11 7.19 4.59 6.30
CA LYS A 11 8.65 4.65 6.27
C LYS A 11 9.18 6.04 5.97
N ILE A 12 10.35 6.35 6.50
CA ILE A 12 11.13 7.54 6.18
C ILE A 12 12.31 7.11 5.31
N ASN A 13 12.69 7.94 4.34
CA ASN A 13 13.96 7.79 3.63
C ASN A 13 15.05 8.58 4.37
N ILE A 14 15.96 7.90 5.08
CA ILE A 14 17.11 8.53 5.71
C ILE A 14 18.18 8.75 4.63
N GLY A 15 18.07 9.90 3.97
CA GLY A 15 18.87 10.24 2.79
C GLY A 15 18.31 9.60 1.52
N LEU A 16 18.31 10.35 0.42
CA LEU A 16 17.88 9.89 -0.89
C LEU A 16 18.86 10.43 -1.94
N ARG A 17 19.63 9.54 -2.58
CA ARG A 17 20.58 9.90 -3.63
C ARG A 17 20.16 9.28 -4.97
N ILE A 18 19.99 10.11 -5.98
CA ILE A 18 19.79 9.66 -7.36
C ILE A 18 21.16 9.29 -7.94
N LEU A 19 21.31 8.05 -8.40
CA LEU A 19 22.56 7.54 -8.95
C LEU A 19 22.63 7.74 -10.47
N SER A 20 21.55 7.38 -11.18
CA SER A 20 21.46 7.51 -12.63
C SER A 20 20.02 7.41 -13.11
N LYS A 21 19.74 7.96 -14.29
CA LYS A 21 18.50 7.74 -15.02
C LYS A 21 18.60 6.43 -15.80
N ARG A 22 17.52 5.64 -15.80
CA ARG A 22 17.38 4.36 -16.51
C ARG A 22 16.72 4.59 -17.88
N SER A 23 16.88 3.61 -18.77
CA SER A 23 16.27 3.63 -20.10
C SER A 23 14.74 3.51 -20.08
N ASP A 24 14.17 2.95 -19.02
CA ASP A 24 12.73 2.80 -18.78
C ASP A 24 12.06 4.06 -18.22
N GLY A 25 12.79 5.18 -18.12
CA GLY A 25 12.27 6.45 -17.59
C GLY A 25 12.35 6.59 -16.06
N TYR A 26 12.76 5.56 -15.32
CA TYR A 26 12.96 5.60 -13.87
C TYR A 26 14.39 5.98 -13.48
N HIS A 27 14.68 6.00 -12.17
CA HIS A 27 16.00 6.31 -11.63
C HIS A 27 16.50 5.19 -10.72
N ASN A 28 17.80 4.91 -10.78
CA ASN A 28 18.46 4.12 -9.75
C ASN A 28 18.68 5.01 -8.52
N LEU A 29 18.24 4.56 -7.35
CA LEU A 29 18.27 5.32 -6.11
C LEU A 29 19.13 4.60 -5.07
N HIS A 30 19.79 5.37 -4.23
CA HIS A 30 20.42 4.90 -2.99
C HIS A 30 19.79 5.62 -1.81
N THR A 31 19.18 4.86 -0.91
CA THR A 31 18.43 5.38 0.25
C THR A 31 18.46 4.36 1.37
N LEU A 32 18.40 4.81 2.62
CA LEU A 32 18.13 3.97 3.77
C LEU A 32 16.64 4.09 4.13
N PHE A 33 15.90 2.99 4.13
CA PHE A 33 14.50 3.01 4.58
C PHE A 33 14.44 2.77 6.09
N TYR A 34 13.74 3.64 6.79
CA TYR A 34 13.51 3.53 8.22
C TYR A 34 12.01 3.41 8.52
N PRO A 35 11.52 2.26 9.00
CA PRO A 35 10.11 2.10 9.35
C PRO A 35 9.75 2.90 10.61
N VAL A 36 8.57 3.52 10.59
CA VAL A 36 7.99 4.27 11.72
C VAL A 36 6.81 3.48 12.25
N TYR A 37 7.06 2.58 13.20
CA TYR A 37 6.06 1.60 13.64
C TYR A 37 4.82 2.20 14.32
N ASP A 38 4.94 3.40 14.89
CA ASP A 38 3.82 4.10 15.55
C ASP A 38 2.94 4.90 14.56
N LEU A 39 3.38 5.02 13.30
CA LEU A 39 2.62 5.64 12.22
C LEU A 39 2.27 4.58 11.18
N TYR A 40 1.03 4.12 11.17
CA TYR A 40 0.61 3.00 10.32
C TYR A 40 -0.85 3.14 9.90
N ASP A 41 -1.16 2.58 8.74
CA ASP A 41 -2.54 2.26 8.39
C ASP A 41 -2.93 0.90 8.98
N GLU A 42 -4.23 0.68 9.17
CA GLU A 42 -4.75 -0.65 9.54
C GLU A 42 -5.36 -1.32 8.32
N ILE A 43 -5.00 -2.58 8.10
CA ILE A 43 -5.60 -3.43 7.08
C ILE A 43 -6.29 -4.59 7.80
N ILE A 44 -7.60 -4.68 7.64
CA ILE A 44 -8.40 -5.78 8.18
C ILE A 44 -8.74 -6.71 7.02
N ILE A 45 -8.39 -7.98 7.16
CA ILE A 45 -8.64 -9.00 6.13
C ILE A 45 -9.55 -10.06 6.71
N GLU A 46 -10.68 -10.27 6.03
CA GLU A 46 -11.67 -11.25 6.41
C GLU A 46 -11.92 -12.23 5.26
N ARG A 47 -11.97 -13.53 5.54
CA ARG A 47 -12.24 -14.54 4.52
C ARG A 47 -13.66 -14.38 3.96
N ARG A 48 -13.79 -14.42 2.64
CA ARG A 48 -15.05 -14.35 1.89
C ARG A 48 -15.04 -15.35 0.73
N ASN A 49 -16.16 -15.40 -0.01
CA ASN A 49 -16.24 -16.14 -1.27
C ASN A 49 -15.78 -15.28 -2.46
N GLU A 50 -16.02 -13.97 -2.36
CA GLU A 50 -15.67 -12.96 -3.36
C GLU A 50 -14.60 -12.01 -2.82
N PHE A 51 -13.93 -11.30 -3.73
CA PHE A 51 -13.07 -10.18 -3.36
C PHE A 51 -13.91 -8.93 -3.16
N GLU A 52 -13.72 -8.25 -2.03
CA GLU A 52 -14.32 -6.95 -1.73
C GLU A 52 -13.23 -6.05 -1.14
N PHE A 53 -13.14 -4.83 -1.65
CA PHE A 53 -12.24 -3.81 -1.10
C PHE A 53 -13.05 -2.60 -0.63
N TYR A 54 -12.66 -2.07 0.52
CA TYR A 54 -13.19 -0.82 1.04
C TYR A 54 -12.09 -0.05 1.77
N ALA A 55 -11.99 1.23 1.53
CA ALA A 55 -11.19 2.19 2.28
C ALA A 55 -12.10 3.18 3.00
N ASP A 56 -11.68 3.62 4.18
CA ASP A 56 -12.37 4.65 4.97
C ASP A 56 -12.31 6.06 4.37
N LYS A 57 -11.45 6.27 3.37
CA LYS A 57 -11.39 7.48 2.52
C LYS A 57 -11.97 7.15 1.15
N GLU A 58 -12.97 7.91 0.74
CA GLU A 58 -13.69 7.65 -0.51
C GLU A 58 -12.77 7.76 -1.73
N GLU A 59 -11.80 8.68 -1.71
CA GLU A 59 -10.85 8.86 -2.81
C GLU A 59 -9.96 7.61 -3.06
N LEU A 60 -9.86 6.71 -2.07
CA LEU A 60 -9.06 5.49 -2.15
C LEU A 60 -9.86 4.28 -2.65
N ASN A 61 -11.19 4.39 -2.75
CA ASN A 61 -12.10 3.35 -3.27
C ASN A 61 -12.09 3.30 -4.80
N SER A 62 -10.91 3.08 -5.40
CA SER A 62 -10.71 2.98 -6.84
C SER A 62 -10.16 1.59 -7.24
N GLU A 63 -10.49 1.13 -8.44
CA GLU A 63 -9.89 -0.07 -9.06
C GLU A 63 -8.37 0.07 -9.23
N ASP A 64 -7.87 1.31 -9.38
CA ASP A 64 -6.44 1.61 -9.47
C ASP A 64 -5.70 1.47 -8.14
N ASN A 65 -6.40 1.24 -7.02
CA ASN A 65 -5.77 1.08 -5.73
C ASN A 65 -4.81 -0.12 -5.74
N LEU A 66 -3.60 0.07 -5.21
CA LEU A 66 -2.57 -0.98 -5.21
C LEU A 66 -3.00 -2.25 -4.47
N ILE A 67 -3.92 -2.16 -3.49
CA ILE A 67 -4.48 -3.34 -2.82
C ILE A 67 -5.35 -4.15 -3.78
N VAL A 68 -6.18 -3.48 -4.58
CA VAL A 68 -7.04 -4.12 -5.59
C VAL A 68 -6.17 -4.76 -6.66
N ARG A 69 -5.23 -4.00 -7.24
CA ARG A 69 -4.29 -4.50 -8.24
C ARG A 69 -3.42 -5.66 -7.72
N ALA A 70 -3.02 -5.63 -6.45
CA ALA A 70 -2.29 -6.74 -5.85
C ALA A 70 -3.14 -8.00 -5.70
N ALA A 71 -4.43 -7.87 -5.36
CA ALA A 71 -5.35 -9.00 -5.30
C ALA A 71 -5.57 -9.64 -6.68
N GLU A 72 -5.72 -8.83 -7.72
CA GLU A 72 -5.82 -9.28 -9.12
C GLU A 72 -4.54 -10.01 -9.56
N LEU A 73 -3.37 -9.40 -9.37
CA LEU A 73 -2.08 -10.02 -9.72
C LEU A 73 -1.85 -11.33 -8.96
N LEU A 74 -2.28 -11.40 -7.69
CA LEU A 74 -2.18 -12.62 -6.90
C LEU A 74 -3.16 -13.70 -7.41
N ALA A 75 -4.37 -13.33 -7.81
CA ALA A 75 -5.33 -14.25 -8.44
C ALA A 75 -4.74 -14.85 -9.73
N ASP A 76 -4.18 -14.01 -10.58
CA ASP A 76 -3.56 -14.40 -11.85
C ASP A 76 -2.36 -15.32 -11.64
N TYR A 77 -1.45 -14.93 -10.73
CA TYR A 77 -0.25 -15.70 -10.42
C TYR A 77 -0.59 -17.07 -9.82
N SER A 78 -1.55 -17.12 -8.90
CA SER A 78 -1.92 -18.36 -8.20
C SER A 78 -2.93 -19.22 -8.97
N ARG A 79 -3.54 -18.68 -10.04
CA ARG A 79 -4.66 -19.28 -10.79
C ARG A 79 -5.83 -19.67 -9.88
N LYS A 80 -6.03 -18.92 -8.79
CA LYS A 80 -7.07 -19.14 -7.78
C LYS A 80 -7.84 -17.87 -7.53
N LYS A 81 -9.11 -18.03 -7.22
CA LYS A 81 -9.96 -16.92 -6.77
C LYS A 81 -9.51 -16.43 -5.40
N ILE A 82 -9.40 -15.12 -5.24
CA ILE A 82 -9.15 -14.48 -3.95
C ILE A 82 -10.49 -14.17 -3.29
N GLY A 83 -10.86 -14.98 -2.29
CA GLY A 83 -12.06 -14.77 -1.48
C GLY A 83 -11.72 -14.00 -0.20
N ALA A 84 -11.70 -12.68 -0.26
CA ALA A 84 -11.36 -11.84 0.87
C ALA A 84 -12.08 -10.49 0.82
N LYS A 85 -12.59 -10.06 1.97
CA LYS A 85 -12.93 -8.65 2.22
C LYS A 85 -11.72 -7.97 2.86
N ILE A 86 -11.22 -6.93 2.22
CA ILE A 86 -10.13 -6.10 2.73
C ILE A 86 -10.68 -4.72 3.08
N VAL A 87 -10.49 -4.30 4.32
CA VAL A 87 -10.81 -2.95 4.79
C VAL A 87 -9.50 -2.21 5.11
N LEU A 88 -9.27 -1.10 4.40
CA LEU A 88 -8.16 -0.18 4.67
C LEU A 88 -8.67 0.98 5.53
N LYS A 89 -8.04 1.20 6.68
CA LYS A 89 -8.21 2.41 7.47
C LYS A 89 -6.97 3.29 7.36
N LYS A 90 -7.10 4.41 6.66
CA LYS A 90 -6.02 5.38 6.44
C LYS A 90 -5.91 6.31 7.64
N LYS A 91 -4.92 6.08 8.51
CA LYS A 91 -4.82 6.80 9.79
C LYS A 91 -4.07 8.11 9.73
N TYR A 92 -3.13 8.25 8.79
CA TYR A 92 -2.34 9.47 8.66
C TYR A 92 -2.71 10.22 7.39
N ARG A 93 -2.45 11.54 7.38
CA ARG A 93 -2.83 12.43 6.28
C ARG A 93 -2.31 11.85 4.96
N TRP A 94 -3.26 11.52 4.09
CA TRP A 94 -3.02 11.17 2.70
C TRP A 94 -2.99 12.46 1.88
N GLU A 95 -2.00 12.58 0.99
CA GLU A 95 -1.96 13.63 -0.02
C GLU A 95 -1.77 12.98 -1.41
N PRO A 96 -2.50 13.42 -2.45
CA PRO A 96 -2.47 12.81 -3.79
C PRO A 96 -1.06 12.67 -4.39
N ASP A 97 -0.16 13.61 -4.09
CA ASP A 97 1.23 13.66 -4.61
C ASP A 97 2.28 13.11 -3.64
N SER A 98 1.84 12.68 -2.45
CA SER A 98 2.74 11.96 -1.53
C SER A 98 2.91 10.55 -2.06
N ALA A 99 4.12 9.98 -1.97
CA ALA A 99 4.36 8.56 -2.20
C ALA A 99 3.68 7.67 -1.11
N ALA A 100 2.53 8.09 -0.59
CA ALA A 100 1.73 7.44 0.44
C ALA A 100 1.03 6.18 -0.07
N ALA A 101 0.89 6.00 -1.39
CA ALA A 101 0.56 4.69 -1.96
C ALA A 101 1.65 3.64 -1.63
N ALA A 102 2.89 4.08 -1.42
CA ALA A 102 4.03 3.29 -0.95
C ALA A 102 4.47 3.68 0.49
N LEU A 103 3.52 4.14 1.31
CA LEU A 103 3.69 4.38 2.75
C LEU A 103 4.86 5.31 3.15
N THR A 104 5.12 6.38 2.39
CA THR A 104 6.16 7.37 2.78
C THR A 104 5.51 8.69 3.20
N PRO A 105 5.61 9.12 4.47
CA PRO A 105 5.38 10.50 4.83
C PRO A 105 6.51 11.34 4.25
N ARG A 106 6.19 12.45 3.58
CA ARG A 106 7.16 13.53 3.41
C ARG A 106 7.27 14.23 4.77
N LEU A 107 8.38 14.03 5.45
CA LEU A 107 8.89 15.01 6.40
C LEU A 107 9.85 15.85 5.56
N PHE A 108 9.57 17.16 5.46
CA PHE A 108 10.09 18.16 4.50
C PHE A 108 9.34 18.26 3.15
#